data_AF-A0A7X5F425-F1
#
_entry.id   AF-A0A7X5F425-F1
#
_cell.length_a   1.000
_cell.length_b   1.000
_cell.length_c   1.000
_cell.angle_alpha   90.00
_cell.angle_beta   90.00
_cell.angle_gamma   90.00
#
_symmetry.space_group_name_H-M   'P 1'
#
loop_
_entity.id
_entity.type
_entity.pdbx_description
1 polymer ?
#
loop_
_entity_poly.entity_id
_entity_poly.type
_entity_poly.pdbx_seq_one_letter_code
_entity_poly.pdbx_strand_id
1 'polypeptide(L)'
;MIDQISSLNSVSSDGILSGVSQTRYVGGPAPVGGAEATPGVSFSETMAQVSLDVVDRIKDGEAAAISGISGKASAQQVVEAVMAAEASLQTAIAIRDKVVSAYQEISRMTI
;
A
#
# COMPACT_ATOMS: atom_id res chain seq x y z
N MET A 1 50.35 3.50 14.15
CA MET A 1 50.03 4.35 12.98
C MET A 1 49.10 3.61 12.01
N ILE A 2 47.92 3.18 12.46
CA ILE A 2 46.94 2.47 11.60
C ILE A 2 45.50 2.98 11.83
N ASP A 3 45.37 4.15 12.47
CA ASP A 3 44.10 4.73 12.91
C ASP A 3 43.53 5.77 11.93
N GLN A 4 44.23 6.07 10.83
CA GLN A 4 43.80 7.12 9.88
C GLN A 4 42.91 6.65 8.71
N ILE A 5 42.52 5.37 8.66
CA ILE A 5 41.73 4.82 7.54
C ILE A 5 40.24 4.69 7.89
N SER A 6 39.88 4.75 9.18
CA SER A 6 38.49 4.56 9.62
C SER A 6 37.66 5.86 9.70
N SER A 7 38.29 7.04 9.60
CA SER A 7 37.61 8.34 9.66
C SER A 7 37.09 8.86 8.32
N LEU A 8 37.35 8.14 7.21
CA LEU A 8 36.90 8.53 5.86
C LEU A 8 35.61 7.83 5.40
N ASN A 9 35.07 6.90 6.20
CA ASN A 9 33.85 6.16 5.86
C ASN A 9 32.60 6.64 6.63
N SER A 10 32.74 7.63 7.54
CA SER A 10 31.65 8.17 8.35
C SER A 10 31.23 9.60 7.98
N VAL A 11 31.67 10.09 6.82
CA VAL A 11 31.13 11.31 6.20
C VAL A 11 30.04 10.92 5.21
N SER A 12 28.81 10.92 5.74
CA SER A 12 27.68 11.62 5.12
C SER A 12 27.28 11.17 3.71
N SER A 13 26.62 10.01 3.63
CA SER A 13 25.56 9.75 2.64
C SER A 13 24.26 10.54 2.92
N ASP A 14 24.31 11.46 3.90
CA ASP A 14 23.28 12.42 4.31
C ASP A 14 23.25 13.70 3.45
N GLY A 15 23.57 13.60 2.15
CA GLY A 15 23.84 14.78 1.31
C GLY A 15 23.31 14.75 -0.13
N ILE A 16 22.60 13.69 -0.56
CA ILE A 16 22.09 13.58 -1.93
C ILE A 16 20.56 13.66 -2.06
N LEU A 17 19.82 13.71 -0.94
CA LEU A 17 18.36 13.78 -0.95
C LEU A 17 17.79 15.18 -0.68
N SER A 18 18.63 16.18 -0.39
CA SER A 18 18.21 17.57 -0.12
C SER A 18 17.99 18.43 -1.39
N GLY A 19 17.85 17.81 -2.56
CA GLY A 19 17.78 18.48 -3.86
C GLY A 19 16.39 18.69 -4.46
N VAL A 20 15.31 18.22 -3.82
CA VAL A 20 13.93 18.33 -4.36
C VAL A 20 13.03 19.26 -3.54
N SER A 21 13.60 20.29 -2.93
CA SER A 21 12.83 21.32 -2.21
C SER A 21 13.31 22.72 -2.54
N GLN A 22 12.91 23.21 -3.73
CA GLN A 22 12.54 24.62 -3.97
C GLN A 22 12.11 24.82 -5.43
N THR A 23 10.92 24.34 -5.81
CA THR A 23 10.16 25.04 -6.85
C THR A 23 9.33 26.09 -6.13
N ARG A 24 9.87 27.32 -6.08
CA ARG A 24 9.10 28.52 -5.74
C ARG A 24 8.01 28.70 -6.78
N TYR A 25 6.78 28.36 -6.41
CA TYR A 25 5.60 28.88 -7.10
C TYR A 25 5.24 30.21 -6.43
N VAL A 26 5.77 31.31 -6.98
CA VAL A 26 5.25 32.66 -6.72
C VAL A 26 4.31 32.98 -7.88
N GLY A 27 3.00 32.99 -7.60
CA GLY A 27 1.99 33.52 -8.53
C GLY A 27 0.75 32.65 -8.74
N GLY A 28 -0.12 32.56 -7.73
CA GLY A 28 -1.49 32.05 -7.93
C GLY A 28 -2.30 32.11 -6.63
N PRO A 29 -3.60 32.43 -6.69
CA PRO A 29 -4.43 32.65 -5.50
C PRO A 29 -4.54 31.38 -4.65
N ALA A 30 -4.64 31.61 -3.33
CA ALA A 30 -4.47 30.68 -2.23
C ALA A 30 -5.01 29.25 -2.42
N PRO A 31 -4.28 28.21 -1.96
CA PRO A 31 -4.85 26.89 -1.82
C PRO A 31 -5.91 26.89 -0.71
N VAL A 32 -7.16 26.69 -1.11
CA VAL A 32 -8.23 26.30 -0.20
C VAL A 32 -7.94 24.85 0.23
N GLY A 33 -7.79 24.65 1.54
CA GLY A 33 -7.69 23.32 2.14
C GLY A 33 -6.27 22.92 2.52
N GLY A 34 -5.82 23.43 3.67
CA GLY A 34 -4.69 22.84 4.37
C GLY A 34 -5.04 21.41 4.79
N ALA A 35 -4.34 20.46 4.21
CA ALA A 35 -3.94 19.25 4.90
C ALA A 35 -2.42 19.26 4.87
N GLU A 36 -1.82 19.73 5.94
CA GLU A 36 -0.40 19.50 6.20
C GLU A 36 -0.19 17.99 6.11
N ALA A 37 0.69 17.55 5.22
CA ALA A 37 1.12 16.16 5.16
C ALA A 37 1.90 15.87 6.44
N THR A 38 1.18 15.46 7.49
CA THR A 38 1.77 14.81 8.65
C THR A 38 2.66 13.68 8.13
N PRO A 39 3.92 13.55 8.58
CA PRO A 39 4.71 12.36 8.35
C PRO A 39 4.09 11.21 9.16
N GLY A 40 3.02 10.66 8.60
CA GLY A 40 2.24 9.52 9.07
C GLY A 40 1.90 8.69 7.85
N VAL A 41 1.62 7.40 8.08
CA VAL A 41 1.32 6.44 7.00
C VAL A 41 0.28 7.04 6.06
N SER A 42 0.67 7.25 4.80
CA SER A 42 -0.23 7.82 3.79
C SER A 42 -1.35 6.83 3.51
N PHE A 43 -2.57 7.33 3.27
CA PHE A 43 -3.71 6.47 2.92
C PHE A 43 -3.40 5.54 1.74
N SER A 44 -2.64 6.02 0.75
CA SER A 44 -2.16 5.22 -0.38
C SER A 44 -1.26 4.07 0.02
N GLU A 45 -0.37 4.28 1.01
CA GLU A 45 0.53 3.25 1.55
C GLU A 45 -0.27 2.17 2.27
N THR A 46 -1.19 2.58 3.16
CA THR A 46 -2.09 1.64 3.85
C THR A 46 -2.92 0.84 2.86
N MET A 47 -3.45 1.49 1.81
CA MET A 47 -4.29 0.82 0.83
C MET A 47 -3.49 -0.10 -0.11
N ALA A 48 -2.24 0.25 -0.42
CA ALA A 48 -1.32 -0.66 -1.11
C ALA A 48 -1.04 -1.90 -0.26
N GLN A 49 -0.77 -1.73 1.03
CA GLN A 49 -0.53 -2.83 1.96
C GLN A 49 -1.75 -3.75 2.10
N VAL A 50 -2.95 -3.18 2.24
CA VAL A 50 -4.21 -3.94 2.30
C VAL A 50 -4.44 -4.71 1.00
N SER A 51 -4.14 -4.12 -0.16
CA SER A 51 -4.31 -4.79 -1.45
C SER A 51 -3.38 -6.00 -1.58
N LEU A 52 -2.13 -5.89 -1.12
CA LEU A 52 -1.19 -7.02 -1.11
C LEU A 52 -1.67 -8.14 -0.16
N ASP A 53 -2.12 -7.78 1.03
CA ASP A 53 -2.63 -8.71 2.04
C ASP A 53 -3.88 -9.48 1.56
N VAL A 54 -4.77 -8.85 0.79
CA VAL A 54 -5.90 -9.54 0.15
C VAL A 54 -5.41 -10.60 -0.84
N VAL A 55 -4.43 -10.27 -1.69
CA VAL A 55 -3.88 -11.21 -2.68
C VAL A 55 -3.24 -12.41 -1.99
N ASP A 56 -2.49 -12.17 -0.90
CA ASP A 56 -1.86 -13.24 -0.14
C ASP A 56 -2.91 -14.15 0.52
N ARG A 57 -3.97 -13.60 1.10
CA ARG A 57 -5.06 -14.41 1.67
C ARG A 57 -5.79 -15.27 0.64
N ILE A 58 -5.99 -14.75 -0.58
CA ILE A 58 -6.60 -15.55 -1.66
C ILE A 58 -5.68 -16.72 -2.00
N LYS A 59 -4.37 -16.47 -2.16
CA LYS A 59 -3.39 -17.50 -2.47
C LYS A 59 -3.28 -18.54 -1.37
N ASP A 60 -3.38 -18.14 -0.10
CA ASP A 60 -3.40 -19.06 1.04
C ASP A 60 -4.63 -19.96 1.02
N GLY A 61 -5.81 -19.41 0.68
CA GLY A 61 -7.04 -20.18 0.47
C GLY A 61 -6.90 -21.21 -0.66
N GLU A 62 -6.30 -20.81 -1.78
CA GLU A 62 -6.03 -21.72 -2.91
C GLU A 62 -5.02 -22.82 -2.52
N ALA A 63 -3.93 -22.48 -1.83
CA ALA A 63 -2.93 -23.42 -1.36
C ALA A 63 -3.52 -24.43 -0.36
N ALA A 64 -4.41 -23.96 0.53
CA ALA A 64 -5.15 -24.82 1.45
C ALA A 64 -6.07 -25.79 0.69
N ALA A 65 -6.82 -25.30 -0.31
CA ALA A 65 -7.67 -26.15 -1.14
C ALA A 65 -6.89 -27.24 -1.89
N ILE A 66 -5.75 -26.88 -2.50
CA ILE A 66 -4.83 -27.83 -3.16
C ILE A 66 -4.32 -28.87 -2.16
N SER A 67 -3.95 -28.44 -0.95
CA SER A 67 -3.49 -29.31 0.12
C SER A 67 -4.60 -30.25 0.62
N GLY A 68 -5.85 -29.78 0.66
CA GLY A 68 -7.02 -30.58 0.98
C GLY A 68 -7.28 -31.69 -0.02
N ILE A 69 -7.25 -31.38 -1.32
CA ILE A 69 -7.38 -32.38 -2.40
C ILE A 69 -6.23 -33.39 -2.35
N SER A 70 -5.04 -32.96 -1.95
CA SER A 70 -3.86 -33.81 -1.77
C SER A 70 -3.88 -34.64 -0.47
N GLY A 71 -4.92 -34.51 0.37
CA GLY A 71 -5.03 -35.18 1.67
C GLY A 71 -4.06 -34.65 2.75
N LYS A 72 -3.40 -33.52 2.51
CA LYS A 72 -2.41 -32.90 3.42
C LYS A 72 -3.01 -31.87 4.38
N ALA A 73 -4.23 -31.39 4.11
CA ALA A 73 -4.98 -30.50 4.98
C ALA A 73 -6.37 -31.10 5.27
N SER A 74 -6.90 -30.87 6.47
CA SER A 74 -8.24 -31.35 6.83
C SER A 74 -9.32 -30.53 6.11
N ALA A 75 -10.49 -31.12 5.88
CA ALA A 75 -11.61 -30.41 5.28
C ALA A 75 -12.00 -29.14 6.08
N GLN A 76 -11.85 -29.17 7.40
CA GLN A 76 -12.09 -28.01 8.26
C GLN A 76 -11.08 -26.88 7.98
N GLN A 77 -9.79 -27.20 7.83
CA GLN A 77 -8.75 -26.20 7.53
C GLN A 77 -8.95 -25.57 6.15
N VAL A 78 -9.40 -26.35 5.17
CA VAL A 78 -9.73 -25.83 3.83
C VAL A 78 -10.87 -24.83 3.92
N VAL A 79 -11.96 -25.17 4.61
CA VAL A 79 -13.12 -24.28 4.75
C VAL A 79 -12.75 -23.01 5.49
N GLU A 80 -11.97 -23.09 6.56
CA GLU A 80 -11.50 -21.92 7.31
C GLU A 80 -10.68 -20.97 6.41
N ALA A 81 -9.71 -21.51 5.67
CA ALA A 81 -8.87 -20.73 4.78
C ALA A 81 -9.67 -20.09 3.63
N VAL A 82 -10.63 -20.82 3.06
CA VAL A 82 -11.51 -20.30 2.01
C VAL A 82 -12.42 -19.20 2.56
N MET A 83 -13.04 -19.36 3.73
CA MET A 83 -13.88 -18.31 4.32
C MET A 83 -13.07 -17.05 4.66
N ALA A 84 -11.83 -17.19 5.13
CA ALA A 84 -10.94 -16.06 5.38
C ALA A 84 -10.56 -15.31 4.08
N ALA A 85 -10.32 -16.05 3.00
CA ALA A 85 -10.09 -15.49 1.67
C ALA A 85 -11.33 -14.77 1.14
N GLU A 86 -12.53 -15.37 1.29
CA GLU A 86 -13.80 -14.78 0.85
C GLU A 86 -14.12 -13.46 1.58
N ALA A 87 -13.92 -13.39 2.90
CA ALA A 87 -14.12 -12.15 3.65
C ALA A 87 -13.22 -11.01 3.16
N SER A 88 -11.97 -11.35 2.81
CA SER A 88 -10.99 -10.39 2.28
C SER A 88 -11.37 -9.94 0.86
N LEU A 89 -11.82 -10.88 0.02
CA LEU A 89 -12.30 -10.60 -1.32
C LEU A 89 -13.53 -9.69 -1.32
N GLN A 90 -14.50 -9.93 -0.43
CA GLN A 90 -15.69 -9.08 -0.28
C GLN A 90 -15.31 -7.64 0.07
N THR A 91 -14.32 -7.46 0.95
CA THR A 91 -13.80 -6.14 1.32
C THR A 91 -13.13 -5.46 0.11
N ALA A 92 -12.31 -6.19 -0.65
CA ALA A 92 -11.68 -5.67 -1.85
C ALA A 92 -12.70 -5.26 -2.93
N ILE A 93 -13.77 -6.03 -3.11
CA ILE A 93 -14.87 -5.68 -4.02
C ILE A 93 -15.56 -4.39 -3.57
N ALA A 94 -15.85 -4.24 -2.28
CA ALA A 94 -16.45 -3.02 -1.75
C ALA A 94 -15.57 -1.78 -2.02
N ILE A 95 -14.25 -1.91 -1.85
CA ILE A 95 -13.29 -0.84 -2.17
C ILE A 95 -13.29 -0.56 -3.67
N ARG A 96 -13.22 -1.59 -4.52
CA ARG A 96 -13.30 -1.46 -5.98
C ARG A 96 -14.53 -0.67 -6.39
N ASP A 97 -15.69 -1.01 -5.86
CA ASP A 97 -16.95 -0.36 -6.21
C ASP A 97 -16.96 1.12 -5.79
N LYS A 98 -16.36 1.45 -4.64
CA LYS A 98 -16.20 2.85 -4.21
C LYS A 98 -15.26 3.64 -5.10
N VAL A 99 -14.13 3.06 -5.50
CA VAL A 99 -13.17 3.71 -6.41
C VAL A 99 -13.80 3.95 -7.78
N VAL A 100 -14.51 2.94 -8.31
CA VAL A 100 -15.23 3.06 -9.58
C VAL A 100 -16.31 4.15 -9.50
N SER A 101 -17.10 4.17 -8.42
CA SER A 101 -18.12 5.20 -8.20
C SER A 101 -17.52 6.60 -8.14
N ALA A 102 -16.44 6.80 -7.38
CA ALA A 102 -15.73 8.07 -7.30
C ALA A 102 -15.21 8.53 -8.67
N TYR A 103 -14.64 7.62 -9.47
CA TYR A 103 -14.21 7.93 -10.83
C TYR A 103 -15.37 8.35 -11.73
N GLN A 104 -16.51 7.64 -11.65
CA GLN A 104 -17.69 7.98 -12.44
C GLN A 104 -18.30 9.32 -12.03
N GLU A 105 -18.30 9.66 -10.73
CA GLU A 105 -18.78 10.95 -10.23
C GLU A 105 -17.94 12.12 -10.78
N ILE A 106 -16.60 12.01 -10.68
CA ILE A 106 -15.67 12.99 -11.26
C ILE A 106 -15.88 13.11 -12.77
N SER A 107 -16.06 11.98 -13.46
CA SER A 107 -16.28 11.96 -14.91
C SER A 107 -17.62 12.60 -15.32
N ARG A 108 -18.66 12.51 -14.47
CA ARG A 108 -19.96 13.15 -14.70
C ARG A 108 -19.93 14.65 -14.42
N MET A 109 -19.02 15.09 -13.56
CA MET A 109 -18.68 16.49 -13.34
C MET A 109 -17.79 17.01 -14.49
N THR A 110 -18.27 16.85 -15.72
CA THR A 110 -17.63 17.44 -16.90
C THR A 110 -17.70 18.96 -16.78
N ILE A 111 -16.55 19.63 -16.95
CA ILE A 111 -16.48 21.07 -17.28
C ILE A 111 -17.16 21.37 -18.61
#